data_AF-A0A804LJZ2-F1
#
_entry.id   AF-A0A804LJZ2-F1
#
_cell.length_a   1.000
_cell.length_b   1.000
_cell.length_c   1.000
_cell.angle_alpha   90.00
_cell.angle_beta   90.00
_cell.angle_gamma   90.00
#
_symmetry.space_group_name_H-M   'P 1'
#
loop_
_entity.id
_entity.type
_entity.pdbx_description
1 polymer ?
#
loop_
_entity_poly.entity_id
_entity_poly.type
_entity_poly.pdbx_seq_one_letter_code
_entity_poly.pdbx_strand_id
1 'polypeptide(L)'
;MAEILVRRAGSTDEFTRLTSITWINEFVKLGGEQLVPYYADILGAVLPCISDEEEKIRVVARETNEELRAIKADPAEGFDIGAILSIAKRDLNSEHEATRIEALHWFFTLLDRYCAEFLAYLNDIFDPLLNALSDPSDAVSFL
;
A
#
# COMPACT_ATOMS: atom_id res chain seq x y z
N MET A 1 11.90 7.94 12.97
CA MET A 1 12.78 7.73 11.79
C MET A 1 11.98 7.32 10.57
N ALA A 2 11.02 6.38 10.69
CA ALA A 2 10.10 6.00 9.62
C ALA A 2 9.44 7.22 8.93
N GLU A 3 8.89 8.17 9.69
CA GLU A 3 8.26 9.39 9.14
C GLU A 3 9.16 10.21 8.19
N ILE A 4 10.47 10.31 8.47
CA ILE A 4 11.40 11.04 7.61
C ILE A 4 11.55 10.33 6.27
N LEU A 5 11.70 9.00 6.30
CA LEU A 5 11.85 8.21 5.08
C LEU A 5 10.56 8.21 4.25
N VAL A 6 9.40 8.07 4.90
CA VAL A 6 8.07 8.14 4.26
C VAL A 6 7.93 9.45 3.47
N ARG A 7 8.29 10.59 4.08
CA ARG A 7 8.25 11.88 3.38
C ARG A 7 9.26 11.98 2.23
N ARG A 8 10.43 11.35 2.37
CA ARG A 8 11.53 11.43 1.40
C ARG A 8 11.38 10.46 0.22
N ALA A 9 10.56 9.41 0.36
CA ALA A 9 10.17 8.53 -0.74
C ALA A 9 9.42 9.28 -1.86
N GLY A 10 8.73 10.38 -1.54
CA GLY A 10 8.08 11.27 -2.52
C GLY A 10 8.94 12.45 -3.02
N SER A 11 10.26 12.43 -2.80
CA SER A 11 11.17 13.51 -3.22
C SER A 11 11.22 13.67 -4.75
N THR A 12 11.45 14.87 -5.28
CA THR A 12 11.73 15.03 -6.72
C THR A 12 13.12 14.54 -7.12
N ASP A 13 14.03 14.45 -6.15
CA ASP A 13 15.38 13.91 -6.33
C ASP A 13 15.37 12.36 -6.31
N GLU A 14 15.76 11.75 -7.43
CA GLU A 14 15.77 10.29 -7.64
C GLU A 14 16.61 9.57 -6.58
N PHE A 15 17.84 10.05 -6.30
CA PHE A 15 18.72 9.43 -5.32
C PHE A 15 18.10 9.42 -3.93
N THR A 16 17.46 10.52 -3.54
CA THR A 16 16.72 10.63 -2.27
C THR A 16 15.54 9.68 -2.23
N ARG A 17 14.74 9.58 -3.31
CA ARG A 17 13.62 8.63 -3.37
C ARG A 17 14.11 7.19 -3.25
N LEU A 18 15.08 6.80 -4.08
CA LEU A 18 15.64 5.45 -4.11
C LEU A 18 16.25 5.06 -2.77
N THR A 19 17.03 5.96 -2.16
CA THR A 19 17.60 5.73 -0.83
C THR A 19 16.48 5.54 0.18
N SER A 20 15.45 6.40 0.16
CA SER A 20 14.35 6.32 1.12
C SER A 20 13.55 5.03 1.01
N ILE A 21 13.15 4.63 -0.21
CA ILE A 21 12.40 3.39 -0.40
C ILE A 21 13.24 2.15 -0.06
N THR A 22 14.55 2.18 -0.31
CA THR A 22 15.48 1.10 0.07
C THR A 22 15.56 0.97 1.59
N TRP A 23 15.71 2.08 2.33
CA TRP A 23 15.71 2.03 3.80
C TRP A 23 14.37 1.58 4.38
N ILE A 24 13.25 1.98 3.75
CA ILE A 24 11.92 1.50 4.14
C ILE A 24 11.84 -0.02 3.98
N ASN A 25 12.26 -0.58 2.84
CA ASN A 25 12.30 -2.02 2.59
C ASN A 25 13.11 -2.77 3.65
N GLU A 26 14.33 -2.29 3.92
CA GLU A 26 15.21 -2.90 4.93
C GLU A 26 14.59 -2.83 6.34
N PHE A 27 13.93 -1.72 6.69
CA PHE A 27 13.22 -1.63 7.96
C PHE A 27 12.05 -2.61 8.05
N VAL A 28 11.25 -2.75 6.99
CA VAL A 28 10.15 -3.72 6.97
C VAL A 28 10.68 -5.15 7.17
N LYS A 29 11.74 -5.53 6.42
CA LYS A 29 12.36 -6.86 6.53
C LYS A 29 12.97 -7.14 7.91
N LEU A 30 13.58 -6.15 8.55
CA LEU A 30 14.25 -6.31 9.84
C LEU A 30 13.28 -6.15 11.03
N GLY A 31 12.30 -5.26 10.91
CA GLY A 31 11.39 -4.88 11.98
C GLY A 31 10.13 -5.74 12.05
N GLY A 32 9.63 -6.20 10.90
CA GLY A 32 8.42 -7.02 10.81
C GLY A 32 7.24 -6.40 11.58
N GLU A 33 6.67 -7.16 12.51
CA GLU A 33 5.54 -6.76 13.36
C GLU A 33 5.84 -5.55 14.26
N GLN A 34 7.11 -5.30 14.62
CA GLN A 34 7.47 -4.13 15.45
C GLN A 34 7.19 -2.79 14.77
N LEU A 35 7.00 -2.80 13.44
CA LEU A 35 6.68 -1.61 12.66
C LEU A 35 5.17 -1.43 12.43
N VAL A 36 4.32 -2.33 12.93
CA VAL A 36 2.86 -2.30 12.72
C VAL A 36 2.22 -0.92 12.96
N PRO A 37 2.56 -0.18 14.04
CA PRO A 37 2.02 1.17 14.25
C PRO A 37 2.32 2.18 13.14
N TYR A 38 3.30 1.91 12.28
CA TYR A 38 3.74 2.77 11.18
C TYR A 38 3.35 2.22 9.80
N TYR A 39 2.64 1.08 9.73
CA TYR A 39 2.33 0.43 8.45
C TYR A 39 1.52 1.30 7.50
N ALA A 40 0.57 2.07 8.01
CA ALA A 40 -0.21 2.98 7.17
C ALA A 40 0.70 4.02 6.51
N ASP A 41 1.55 4.69 7.28
CA ASP A 41 2.48 5.69 6.73
C ASP A 41 3.45 5.08 5.72
N ILE A 42 3.99 3.90 6.02
CA ILE A 42 4.87 3.17 5.12
C ILE A 42 4.15 2.83 3.82
N LEU A 43 2.96 2.23 3.90
CA LEU A 43 2.17 1.87 2.73
C LEU A 43 1.82 3.10 1.88
N GLY A 44 1.47 4.20 2.53
CA GLY A 44 1.15 5.48 1.89
C GLY A 44 2.31 6.05 1.05
N ALA A 45 3.55 5.73 1.41
CA ALA A 45 4.75 6.04 0.62
C ALA A 45 5.08 4.96 -0.43
N VAL A 46 4.84 3.69 -0.13
CA VAL A 46 5.20 2.56 -1.01
C VAL A 46 4.30 2.48 -2.25
N LEU A 47 2.97 2.59 -2.10
CA LEU A 47 2.04 2.39 -3.22
C LEU A 47 2.27 3.35 -4.41
N PRO A 48 2.51 4.66 -4.22
CA PRO A 48 2.87 5.55 -5.32
C PRO A 48 4.17 5.12 -6.03
N CYS A 49 5.15 4.63 -5.28
CA CYS A 49 6.45 4.21 -5.83
C CYS A 49 6.38 2.93 -6.69
N ILE A 50 5.28 2.17 -6.65
CA ILE A 50 5.07 0.99 -7.52
C ILE A 50 5.06 1.36 -9.01
N SER A 51 4.69 2.61 -9.30
CA SER A 51 4.62 3.18 -10.65
C SER A 51 5.61 4.33 -10.85
N ASP A 52 6.70 4.39 -10.05
CA ASP A 52 7.77 5.38 -10.22
C ASP A 52 8.39 5.29 -11.63
N GLU A 53 8.92 6.40 -12.14
CA GLU A 53 9.62 6.46 -13.43
C GLU A 53 10.87 5.55 -13.43
N GLU A 54 11.56 5.46 -12.29
CA GLU A 54 12.80 4.70 -12.15
C GLU A 54 12.52 3.22 -11.81
N GLU A 55 13.09 2.32 -12.61
CA GLU A 55 12.86 0.87 -12.47
C GLU A 55 13.30 0.34 -11.12
N LYS A 56 14.45 0.80 -10.61
CA LYS A 56 14.95 0.37 -9.30
C LYS A 56 13.99 0.72 -8.17
N ILE A 57 13.36 1.90 -8.24
CA ILE A 57 12.38 2.32 -7.23
C ILE A 57 11.16 1.41 -7.30
N ARG A 58 10.64 1.11 -8.50
CA ARG A 58 9.50 0.21 -8.67
C ARG A 58 9.78 -1.19 -8.10
N VAL A 59 10.96 -1.74 -8.35
CA VAL A 59 11.34 -3.08 -7.86
C VAL A 59 11.34 -3.11 -6.33
N VAL A 60 12.00 -2.13 -5.69
CA VAL A 60 12.06 -2.04 -4.23
C VAL A 60 10.68 -1.79 -3.62
N ALA A 61 9.86 -0.95 -4.25
CA ALA A 61 8.50 -0.66 -3.80
C ALA A 61 7.61 -1.91 -3.85
N ARG A 62 7.66 -2.69 -4.94
CA ARG A 62 6.90 -3.94 -5.06
C ARG A 62 7.32 -4.96 -4.02
N GLU A 63 8.63 -5.15 -3.84
CA GLU A 63 9.15 -6.05 -2.81
C GLU A 63 8.66 -5.62 -1.40
N THR A 64 8.79 -4.33 -1.09
CA THR A 64 8.31 -3.79 0.19
C THR A 64 6.80 -4.00 0.38
N ASN A 65 6.02 -3.82 -0.68
CA ASN A 65 4.56 -3.98 -0.65
C ASN A 65 4.14 -5.43 -0.36
N GLU A 66 4.83 -6.40 -0.97
CA GLU A 66 4.60 -7.83 -0.69
C GLU A 66 4.97 -8.18 0.75
N GLU A 67 6.11 -7.69 1.26
CA GLU A 67 6.52 -7.93 2.64
C GLU A 67 5.48 -7.37 3.63
N LEU A 68 4.99 -6.14 3.41
CA LEU A 68 3.94 -5.54 4.24
C LEU A 68 2.65 -6.37 4.23
N ARG A 69 2.22 -6.86 3.05
CA ARG A 69 1.02 -7.72 2.96
C ARG A 69 1.23 -9.10 3.58
N ALA A 70 2.45 -9.62 3.57
CA ALA A 70 2.76 -10.92 4.14
C ALA A 70 2.66 -10.93 5.68
N ILE A 71 2.88 -9.78 6.32
CA ILE A 71 2.87 -9.66 7.78
C ILE A 71 1.43 -9.78 8.32
N LYS A 72 1.27 -10.61 9.36
CA LYS A 72 -0.01 -10.85 10.05
C LYS A 72 -0.14 -9.90 11.23
N ALA A 73 -0.39 -8.63 10.94
CA ALA A 73 -0.50 -7.60 11.95
C ALA A 73 -1.75 -7.79 12.84
N ASP A 74 -1.63 -7.64 14.15
CA ASP A 74 -2.78 -7.64 15.06
C ASP A 74 -3.35 -6.20 15.19
N PRO A 75 -4.66 -5.96 14.96
CA PRO A 75 -5.29 -4.68 15.27
C PRO A 75 -5.02 -4.18 16.70
N ALA A 76 -4.86 -5.09 17.67
CA ALA A 76 -4.52 -4.76 19.05
C ALA A 76 -3.09 -4.18 19.22
N GLU A 77 -2.19 -4.42 18.25
CA GLU A 77 -0.81 -3.93 18.24
C GLU A 77 -0.65 -2.61 17.45
N GLY A 78 -1.76 -1.98 17.07
CA GLY A 78 -1.77 -0.69 16.39
C GLY A 78 -1.87 -0.78 14.87
N PHE A 79 -2.31 -1.92 14.32
CA PHE A 79 -2.60 -2.04 12.89
C PHE A 79 -3.88 -1.27 12.54
N ASP A 80 -3.71 -0.04 12.04
CA ASP A 80 -4.82 0.85 11.70
C ASP A 80 -5.44 0.49 10.33
N ILE A 81 -6.40 -0.44 10.37
CA ILE A 81 -7.15 -0.90 9.19
C ILE A 81 -7.83 0.27 8.46
N GLY A 82 -8.36 1.25 9.18
CA GLY A 82 -9.04 2.41 8.59
C GLY A 82 -8.08 3.29 7.80
N ALA A 83 -6.87 3.51 8.32
CA ALA A 83 -5.84 4.25 7.61
C ALA A 83 -5.33 3.49 6.37
N ILE A 84 -5.13 2.17 6.47
CA ILE A 84 -4.75 1.33 5.32
C ILE A 84 -5.83 1.37 4.24
N LEU A 85 -7.10 1.21 4.60
CA LEU A 85 -8.23 1.32 3.65
C LEU A 85 -8.31 2.70 3.01
N SER A 86 -8.07 3.76 3.78
CA SER A 86 -8.07 5.13 3.25
C SER A 86 -6.98 5.34 2.19
N ILE A 87 -5.80 4.76 2.41
CA ILE A 87 -4.67 4.79 1.48
C ILE A 87 -4.98 3.96 0.22
N ALA A 88 -5.43 2.71 0.39
CA ALA A 88 -5.80 1.87 -0.74
C ALA A 88 -6.93 2.50 -1.57
N LYS A 89 -7.95 3.07 -0.92
CA LYS A 89 -9.05 3.80 -1.57
C LYS A 89 -8.55 5.00 -2.38
N ARG A 90 -7.58 5.76 -1.86
CA ARG A 90 -6.94 6.86 -2.61
C ARG A 90 -6.31 6.31 -3.90
N ASP A 91 -5.56 5.23 -3.78
CA ASP A 91 -4.75 4.68 -4.87
C ASP A 91 -5.54 3.84 -5.88
N LEU A 92 -6.79 3.45 -5.58
CA LEU A 92 -7.74 2.96 -6.59
C LEU A 92 -8.00 3.98 -7.70
N ASN A 93 -7.84 5.28 -7.43
CA ASN A 93 -8.01 6.35 -8.43
C ASN A 93 -6.68 6.72 -9.13
N SER A 94 -5.64 5.91 -8.99
CA SER A 94 -4.35 6.16 -9.65
C SER A 94 -4.49 6.05 -11.17
N GLU A 95 -3.83 6.95 -11.91
CA GLU A 95 -3.69 6.84 -13.36
C GLU A 95 -2.89 5.59 -13.78
N HIS A 96 -2.08 5.04 -12.86
CA HIS A 96 -1.27 3.86 -13.12
C HIS A 96 -1.97 2.57 -12.70
N GLU A 97 -2.22 1.70 -13.68
CA GLU A 97 -2.85 0.39 -13.50
C GLU A 97 -2.14 -0.45 -12.43
N ALA A 98 -0.81 -0.50 -12.44
CA ALA A 98 -0.04 -1.27 -11.46
C ALA A 98 -0.33 -0.82 -10.02
N THR A 99 -0.45 0.49 -9.77
CA THR A 99 -0.81 0.99 -8.44
C THR A 99 -2.26 0.67 -8.08
N ARG A 100 -3.20 0.72 -9.03
CA ARG A 100 -4.61 0.33 -8.80
C ARG A 100 -4.75 -1.14 -8.45
N ILE A 101 -4.08 -2.03 -9.17
CA ILE A 101 -4.07 -3.47 -8.89
C ILE A 101 -3.57 -3.74 -7.47
N GLU A 102 -2.48 -3.08 -7.07
CA GLU A 102 -1.91 -3.27 -5.74
C GLU A 102 -2.82 -2.72 -4.63
N ALA A 103 -3.54 -1.63 -4.89
CA ALA A 103 -4.59 -1.15 -4.00
C ALA A 103 -5.73 -2.19 -3.85
N LEU A 104 -6.20 -2.79 -4.95
CA LEU A 104 -7.20 -3.87 -4.91
C LEU A 104 -6.70 -5.09 -4.10
N HIS A 105 -5.44 -5.49 -4.26
CA HIS A 105 -4.84 -6.56 -3.43
C HIS A 105 -4.89 -6.24 -1.93
N TRP A 106 -4.76 -4.97 -1.53
CA TRP A 106 -4.95 -4.56 -0.14
C TRP A 106 -6.41 -4.66 0.32
N PHE A 107 -7.38 -4.28 -0.51
CA PHE A 107 -8.80 -4.49 -0.20
C PHE A 107 -9.11 -5.97 0.03
N PHE A 108 -8.66 -6.85 -0.86
CA PHE A 108 -8.85 -8.30 -0.72
C PHE A 108 -8.15 -8.85 0.53
N THR A 109 -6.92 -8.43 0.78
CA THR A 109 -6.16 -8.86 1.97
C THR A 109 -6.86 -8.47 3.27
N LEU A 110 -7.38 -7.25 3.35
CA LEU A 110 -8.09 -6.78 4.54
C LEU A 110 -9.45 -7.44 4.71
N LEU A 111 -10.19 -7.67 3.62
CA LEU A 111 -11.45 -8.40 3.66
C LEU A 111 -11.26 -9.84 4.13
N ASP A 112 -10.23 -10.52 3.64
CA ASP A 112 -9.92 -11.92 4.00
C ASP A 112 -9.49 -12.05 5.47
N ARG A 113 -8.65 -11.14 5.96
CA ARG A 113 -8.02 -11.26 7.29
C ARG A 113 -8.78 -10.54 8.41
N TYR A 114 -9.47 -9.44 8.11
CA TYR A 114 -10.11 -8.56 9.10
C TYR A 114 -11.52 -8.19 8.66
N CYS A 115 -12.31 -9.19 8.27
CA CYS A 115 -13.65 -9.01 7.70
C CYS A 115 -14.57 -8.15 8.59
N ALA A 116 -14.56 -8.35 9.91
CA ALA A 116 -15.42 -7.60 10.83
C ALA A 116 -15.07 -6.10 10.84
N GLU A 117 -13.79 -5.78 10.93
CA GLU A 117 -13.26 -4.42 10.92
C GLU A 117 -13.43 -3.77 9.54
N PHE A 118 -13.18 -4.51 8.47
CA PHE A 118 -13.39 -4.06 7.09
C PHE A 118 -14.86 -3.65 6.86
N LEU A 119 -15.81 -4.47 7.33
CA LEU A 119 -17.24 -4.19 7.17
C LEU A 119 -17.69 -2.92 7.89
N ALA A 120 -16.98 -2.47 8.94
CA ALA A 120 -17.25 -1.19 9.58
C ALA A 120 -17.03 0.02 8.66
N TYR A 121 -16.20 -0.12 7.62
CA TYR A 121 -15.91 0.90 6.62
C TYR A 121 -16.69 0.73 5.31
N LEU A 122 -17.55 -0.29 5.20
CA LEU A 122 -18.18 -0.68 3.93
C LEU A 122 -18.87 0.49 3.22
N ASN A 123 -19.63 1.31 3.95
CA ASN A 123 -20.34 2.46 3.37
C ASN A 123 -19.40 3.49 2.72
N ASP A 124 -18.18 3.64 3.23
CA ASP A 124 -17.22 4.63 2.73
C ASP A 124 -16.38 4.11 1.55
N ILE A 125 -16.33 2.78 1.38
CA ILE A 125 -15.49 2.11 0.38
C ILE A 125 -16.28 1.43 -0.73
N PHE A 126 -17.58 1.19 -0.56
CA PHE A 126 -18.40 0.43 -1.51
C PHE A 126 -18.41 1.07 -2.89
N ASP A 127 -18.78 2.34 -3.01
CA ASP A 127 -18.84 3.01 -4.32
C ASP A 127 -17.46 3.14 -4.99
N PRO A 128 -16.37 3.57 -4.29
CA PRO A 128 -15.04 3.56 -4.87
C PRO A 128 -14.60 2.18 -5.39
N LEU A 129 -14.84 1.13 -4.61
CA LEU A 129 -14.47 -0.24 -4.99
C LEU A 129 -15.30 -0.72 -6.18
N LEU A 130 -16.61 -0.48 -6.16
CA LEU A 130 -17.51 -0.86 -7.25
C LEU A 130 -17.13 -0.16 -8.55
N ASN A 131 -16.81 1.13 -8.50
CA ASN A 131 -16.38 1.89 -9.67
C ASN A 131 -15.06 1.35 -10.23
N ALA A 132 -14.07 1.07 -9.38
CA ALA A 132 -12.80 0.49 -9.80
C ALA A 132 -13.00 -0.87 -10.49
N LEU A 133 -13.83 -1.75 -9.91
CA LEU A 133 -14.12 -3.08 -10.47
C LEU A 133 -15.01 -3.04 -11.73
N SER A 134 -15.74 -1.94 -11.94
CA SER A 134 -16.63 -1.77 -13.10
C SER A 134 -15.93 -1.08 -14.27
N ASP A 135 -14.69 -0.60 -14.10
CA ASP A 135 -13.96 0.09 -15.15
C ASP A 135 -13.64 -0.90 -16.29
N PRO A 136 -14.18 -0.69 -17.50
CA PRO A 136 -13.92 -1.57 -18.64
C PRO A 136 -12.45 -1.58 -19.09
N SER A 137 -11.59 -0.72 -18.53
CA SER A 137 -10.13 -0.80 -18.65
C SER A 137 -9.54 -2.11 -18.10
N ASP A 138 -10.15 -2.69 -17.06
CA ASP A 138 -9.58 -3.84 -16.33
C ASP A 138 -10.06 -5.21 -16.90
N ALA A 139 -10.74 -5.20 -18.06
CA ALA A 139 -11.36 -6.39 -18.65
C ALA A 139 -10.40 -7.33 -19.44
N VAL A 140 -9.07 -7.21 -19.32
CA VAL A 140 -8.12 -8.03 -20.14
C VAL A 140 -7.05 -8.80 -19.34
N SER A 141 -7.10 -8.87 -18.01
CA SER A 141 -6.12 -9.69 -17.24
C SER A 141 -6.70 -10.40 -16.02
N PHE A 142 -7.77 -11.17 -16.22
CA PHE A 142 -8.18 -12.22 -15.27
C PHE A 142 -7.65 -13.59 -15.76
N LEU A 143 -6.49 -13.99 -15.22
CA LEU A 143 -5.92 -15.35 -15.05
C LEU A 143 -4.38 -15.33 -15.20
#